data_AF-A0A1F4ZUN0-F1
#
_entry.id   AF-A0A1F4ZUN0-F1
#
_cell.length_a   1.000
_cell.length_b   1.000
_cell.length_c   1.000
_cell.angle_alpha   90.00
_cell.angle_beta   90.00
_cell.angle_gamma   90.00
#
_symmetry.space_group_name_H-M   'P 1'
#
loop_
_entity.id
_entity.type
_entity.pdbx_description
1 polymer ?
#
loop_
_entity_poly.entity_id
_entity_poly.type
_entity_poly.pdbx_seq_one_letter_code
_entity_poly.pdbx_strand_id
1 'polypeptide(L)'
;MSKNIIILVLAVIVTGAVGFFAGTKYQQSQAFSNRQFMMRPGGTFQTGGVVQSGQMGSGIRNGFRPVSGEIVSADEKSITVKLADGGSKIILLTDNTNINKAETATSADLKLGISVVVFGSVNPDGSVTAQNIQLNPVMIGQQVK
;
A
#
# COMPACT_ATOMS: atom_id res chain seq x y z
N MET A 1 11.15 -8.36 58.49
CA MET A 1 10.21 -7.46 57.79
C MET A 1 9.02 -7.19 58.68
N SER A 2 8.54 -5.95 58.79
CA SER A 2 7.32 -5.65 59.54
C SER A 2 6.12 -6.24 58.81
N LYS A 3 5.18 -6.84 59.55
CA LYS A 3 3.99 -7.51 58.99
C LYS A 3 3.22 -6.60 58.02
N ASN A 4 3.26 -5.29 58.23
CA ASN A 4 2.61 -4.28 57.39
C ASN A 4 3.25 -4.15 55.99
N ILE A 5 4.56 -4.33 55.87
CA ILE A 5 5.25 -4.30 54.56
C ILE A 5 4.87 -5.55 53.74
N ILE A 6 4.74 -6.71 54.40
CA ILE A 6 4.32 -7.95 53.73
C ILE A 6 2.87 -7.84 53.22
N ILE A 7 1.97 -7.27 54.03
CA ILE A 7 0.57 -7.04 53.64
C ILE A 7 0.49 -6.06 52.45
N LEU A 8 1.29 -5.00 52.46
CA LEU A 8 1.30 -4.01 51.37
C LEU A 8 1.80 -4.61 50.06
N VAL A 9 2.87 -5.41 50.09
CA VAL A 9 3.40 -6.08 48.89
C VAL A 9 2.39 -7.09 48.33
N LEU A 10 1.72 -7.87 49.20
CA LEU A 10 0.66 -8.79 48.77
C LEU A 10 -0.52 -8.05 48.14
N ALA A 11 -0.93 -6.91 48.70
CA ALA A 11 -2.03 -6.11 48.16
C ALA A 11 -1.72 -5.58 46.74
N VAL A 12 -0.49 -5.13 46.49
CA VAL A 12 -0.04 -4.64 45.18
C VAL A 12 0.01 -5.77 44.14
N ILE A 13 0.48 -6.96 44.52
CA ILE A 13 0.52 -8.12 43.62
C ILE A 13 -0.89 -8.56 43.24
N VAL A 14 -1.81 -8.61 44.20
CA VAL A 14 -3.21 -9.00 43.96
C VAL A 14 -3.92 -7.98 43.06
N THR A 15 -3.76 -6.68 43.33
CA THR A 15 -4.38 -5.63 42.50
C THR A 15 -3.78 -5.57 41.10
N GLY A 16 -2.47 -5.77 40.94
CA GLY A 16 -1.81 -5.87 39.65
C GLY A 16 -2.28 -7.08 38.82
N ALA A 17 -2.39 -8.25 39.44
CA ALA A 17 -2.88 -9.46 38.78
C ALA A 17 -4.35 -9.36 38.37
N VAL A 18 -5.22 -8.81 39.24
CA VAL A 18 -6.64 -8.59 38.95
C VAL A 18 -6.82 -7.56 37.83
N GLY A 19 -6.08 -6.44 37.88
CA GLY A 19 -6.13 -5.41 36.84
C GLY A 19 -5.66 -5.93 35.47
N PHE A 20 -4.58 -6.70 35.44
CA PHE A 20 -4.07 -7.31 34.20
C PHE A 20 -5.04 -8.35 33.62
N PHE A 21 -5.66 -9.19 34.47
CA PHE A 21 -6.61 -10.21 34.02
C PHE A 21 -7.93 -9.60 33.53
N ALA A 22 -8.45 -8.57 34.22
CA ALA A 22 -9.62 -7.83 33.77
C ALA A 22 -9.36 -7.06 32.46
N GLY A 23 -8.19 -6.42 32.33
CA GLY A 23 -7.80 -5.69 31.13
C GLY A 23 -7.64 -6.60 29.90
N THR A 24 -6.99 -7.76 30.06
CA THR A 24 -6.81 -8.73 28.97
C THR A 24 -8.14 -9.36 28.53
N LYS A 25 -9.07 -9.64 29.45
CA LYS A 25 -10.43 -10.09 29.13
C LYS A 25 -11.25 -9.02 28.41
N TYR A 26 -11.13 -7.75 28.82
CA TYR A 26 -11.83 -6.64 28.16
C TYR A 26 -11.32 -6.37 26.74
N GLN A 27 -10.00 -6.50 26.53
CA GLN A 27 -9.40 -6.44 25.20
C GLN A 27 -9.83 -7.63 24.33
N GLN A 28 -9.99 -8.82 24.92
CA GLN A 28 -10.52 -9.99 24.24
C GLN A 28 -11.98 -9.77 23.82
N SER A 29 -12.83 -9.16 24.65
CA SER A 29 -14.23 -8.85 24.28
C SER A 29 -14.36 -7.75 23.22
N GLN A 30 -13.38 -6.84 23.09
CA GLN A 30 -13.32 -5.85 22.00
C GLN A 30 -12.73 -6.45 20.69
N ALA A 31 -12.02 -7.58 20.77
CA ALA A 31 -11.44 -8.28 19.62
C ALA A 31 -12.34 -9.39 19.02
N PHE A 32 -13.59 -9.53 19.49
CA PHE A 32 -14.49 -10.63 19.16
C PHE A 32 -15.56 -10.31 18.09
N SER A 33 -15.30 -9.33 17.23
CA SER A 33 -16.14 -9.07 16.04
C SER A 33 -15.51 -9.49 14.71
N ASN A 34 -14.33 -10.13 14.68
CA ASN A 34 -13.69 -10.45 13.38
C ASN A 34 -12.78 -11.69 13.32
N ARG A 35 -12.99 -12.72 14.15
CA ARG A 35 -12.21 -13.99 14.08
C ARG A 35 -13.09 -15.24 14.15
N GLN A 36 -14.12 -15.30 13.33
CA GLN A 36 -14.92 -16.52 13.17
C GLN A 36 -15.07 -16.92 11.70
N PHE A 37 -13.95 -17.06 11.00
CA PHE A 37 -13.87 -17.90 9.80
C PHE A 37 -12.44 -18.44 9.72
N MET A 38 -12.19 -19.61 10.31
CA MET A 38 -11.13 -20.57 9.92
C MET A 38 -10.94 -21.65 10.99
N MET A 39 -11.92 -22.54 11.16
CA MET A 39 -11.69 -23.91 11.65
C MET A 39 -12.82 -24.82 11.13
N ARG A 40 -12.63 -25.46 9.97
CA ARG A 40 -13.31 -26.73 9.63
C ARG A 40 -12.28 -27.66 8.98
N PRO A 41 -11.95 -28.81 9.61
CA PRO A 41 -11.12 -29.83 9.01
C PRO A 41 -11.99 -30.74 8.13
N GLY A 42 -11.53 -30.99 6.89
CA GLY A 42 -12.08 -32.04 6.02
C GLY A 42 -13.23 -31.61 5.10
N GLY A 43 -13.00 -31.73 3.79
CA GLY A 43 -14.03 -31.58 2.76
C GLY A 43 -13.48 -31.06 1.44
N THR A 44 -13.13 -31.99 0.55
CA THR A 44 -12.96 -31.77 -0.89
C THR A 44 -14.24 -31.19 -1.54
N PHE A 45 -14.09 -30.75 -2.81
CA PHE A 45 -15.11 -30.39 -3.82
C PHE A 45 -15.35 -28.89 -4.10
N GLN A 46 -14.51 -28.37 -5.02
CA GLN A 46 -14.86 -27.72 -6.30
C GLN A 46 -16.37 -27.63 -6.63
N THR A 47 -16.90 -26.40 -6.83
CA THR A 47 -17.81 -25.98 -7.92
C THR A 47 -18.30 -24.54 -7.71
N GLY A 48 -18.06 -23.68 -8.72
CA GLY A 48 -18.93 -22.54 -9.06
C GLY A 48 -18.88 -21.30 -8.16
N GLY A 49 -18.09 -20.28 -8.55
CA GLY A 49 -18.21 -18.95 -7.97
C GLY A 49 -16.99 -18.07 -8.27
N VAL A 50 -17.11 -17.26 -9.32
CA VAL A 50 -16.19 -16.17 -9.64
C VAL A 50 -16.22 -15.17 -8.48
N VAL A 51 -15.20 -15.19 -7.64
CA VAL A 51 -14.81 -14.05 -6.78
C VAL A 51 -13.38 -13.68 -7.14
N GLN A 52 -13.25 -13.15 -8.36
CA GLN A 52 -12.08 -12.44 -8.83
C GLN A 52 -12.27 -10.95 -8.51
N SER A 53 -12.01 -10.54 -7.28
CA SER A 53 -11.61 -9.16 -6.97
C SER A 53 -11.18 -9.05 -5.51
N GLY A 54 -9.97 -8.54 -5.30
CA GLY A 54 -9.43 -8.24 -3.97
C GLY A 54 -7.96 -8.60 -3.80
N GLN A 55 -7.42 -9.51 -4.63
CA GLN A 55 -6.02 -9.91 -4.55
C GLN A 55 -5.17 -9.25 -5.65
N MET A 56 -5.30 -7.94 -5.80
CA MET A 56 -4.33 -7.11 -6.52
C MET A 56 -3.90 -5.99 -5.58
N GLY A 57 -3.03 -6.31 -4.63
CA GLY A 57 -2.63 -5.31 -3.63
C GLY A 57 -1.78 -5.84 -2.47
N SER A 58 -0.95 -6.86 -2.68
CA SER A 58 -0.01 -7.27 -1.64
C SER A 58 1.24 -7.98 -2.19
N GLY A 59 1.75 -7.52 -3.33
CA GLY A 59 3.05 -7.95 -3.89
C GLY A 59 4.17 -6.91 -3.70
N ILE A 60 3.86 -5.67 -3.33
CA ILE A 60 4.84 -4.57 -3.23
C ILE A 60 5.26 -4.39 -1.76
N ARG A 61 5.58 -5.49 -1.07
CA ARG A 61 5.99 -5.48 0.35
C ARG A 61 7.50 -5.64 0.55
N ASN A 62 8.31 -5.22 -0.42
CA ASN A 62 9.77 -5.18 -0.29
C ASN A 62 10.28 -3.75 -0.45
N GLY A 63 10.21 -2.93 0.61
CA GLY A 63 10.94 -1.65 0.72
C GLY A 63 10.55 -0.52 -0.25
N PHE A 64 9.79 -0.79 -1.32
CA PHE A 64 9.37 0.20 -2.29
C PHE A 64 8.12 0.94 -1.81
N ARG A 65 8.35 1.92 -0.93
CA ARG A 65 7.30 2.88 -0.54
C ARG A 65 7.40 4.09 -1.47
N PRO A 66 6.41 4.33 -2.35
CA PRO A 66 6.44 5.52 -3.20
C PRO A 66 6.43 6.77 -2.32
N VAL A 67 7.22 7.76 -2.70
CA VAL A 67 7.21 9.09 -2.08
C VAL A 67 6.48 10.04 -3.02
N SER A 68 5.43 10.69 -2.52
CA SER A 68 4.64 11.67 -3.24
C SER A 68 4.63 12.99 -2.47
N GLY A 69 4.88 14.10 -3.14
CA GLY A 69 4.91 15.41 -2.52
C GLY A 69 5.44 16.50 -3.46
N GLU A 70 5.73 17.65 -2.88
CA GLU A 70 6.25 18.83 -3.58
C GLU A 70 7.78 18.91 -3.42
N ILE A 71 8.52 19.16 -4.49
CA ILE A 71 9.96 19.38 -4.41
C ILE A 71 10.22 20.78 -3.86
N VAL A 72 10.92 20.89 -2.72
CA VAL A 72 11.24 22.16 -2.06
C VAL A 72 12.72 22.55 -2.15
N SER A 73 13.59 21.60 -2.49
CA SER A 73 14.98 21.86 -2.85
C SER A 73 15.49 20.80 -3.83
N ALA A 74 16.48 21.16 -4.65
CA ALA A 74 17.11 20.25 -5.59
C ALA A 74 18.61 20.54 -5.69
N ASP A 75 19.39 19.47 -5.67
CA ASP A 75 20.83 19.42 -5.87
C ASP A 75 21.17 18.41 -6.97
N GLU A 76 22.43 18.30 -7.38
CA GLU A 76 22.84 17.41 -8.48
C GLU A 76 22.51 15.92 -8.25
N LYS A 77 22.56 15.47 -6.99
CA LYS A 77 22.38 14.05 -6.61
C LYS A 77 21.21 13.82 -5.66
N SER A 78 20.42 14.84 -5.38
CA SER A 78 19.29 14.72 -4.46
C SER A 78 18.22 15.77 -4.66
N ILE A 79 17.00 15.44 -4.24
CA ILE A 79 15.89 16.38 -4.10
C ILE A 79 15.27 16.26 -2.70
N THR A 80 14.80 17.37 -2.13
CA THR A 80 14.00 17.34 -0.91
C THR A 80 12.54 17.48 -1.27
N VAL A 81 11.73 16.51 -0.84
CA VAL A 81 10.29 16.45 -1.09
C VAL A 81 9.56 16.73 0.21
N LYS A 82 8.72 17.77 0.23
CA LYS A 82 7.72 18.03 1.27
C LYS A 82 6.56 17.06 1.09
N LEU A 83 6.23 16.35 2.15
CA LEU A 83 5.17 15.36 2.17
C LEU A 83 3.83 15.97 2.60
N ALA A 84 2.74 15.28 2.28
CA ALA A 84 1.39 15.70 2.67
C ALA A 84 1.16 15.71 4.19
N ASP A 85 1.94 14.95 4.96
CA ASP A 85 1.88 14.91 6.43
C ASP A 85 2.62 16.10 7.10
N GLY A 86 3.17 17.02 6.29
CA GLY A 86 3.94 18.16 6.77
C GLY A 86 5.43 17.87 7.02
N GLY A 87 5.85 16.62 6.90
CA GLY A 87 7.25 16.23 6.95
C GLY A 87 8.00 16.49 5.64
N SER A 88 9.28 16.14 5.61
CA SER A 88 10.10 16.16 4.39
C SER A 88 10.97 14.91 4.29
N LYS A 89 11.34 14.53 3.07
CA LYS A 89 12.27 13.45 2.76
C LYS A 89 13.30 13.89 1.72
N ILE A 90 14.54 13.48 1.91
CA ILE A 90 15.59 13.60 0.91
C ILE A 90 15.55 12.34 0.03
N ILE A 91 15.45 12.54 -1.28
CA ILE A 91 15.49 11.49 -2.30
C ILE A 91 16.83 11.58 -2.99
N LEU A 92 17.59 10.48 -2.99
CA LEU A 92 18.88 10.38 -3.67
C LEU A 92 18.65 9.97 -5.13
N LEU A 93 19.31 10.68 -6.04
CA LEU A 93 19.34 10.38 -7.47
C LEU A 93 20.62 9.59 -7.78
N THR A 94 20.49 8.61 -8.66
CA THR A 94 21.60 7.78 -9.16
C THR A 94 21.57 7.77 -10.69
N ASP A 95 22.63 7.27 -11.33
CA ASP A 95 22.69 7.16 -12.79
C ASP A 95 21.61 6.22 -13.36
N ASN A 96 21.04 5.34 -12.53
CA ASN A 96 19.94 4.46 -12.90
C ASN A 96 18.55 5.07 -12.64
N THR A 97 18.49 6.31 -12.12
CA THR A 97 17.22 6.98 -11.83
C THR A 97 16.58 7.48 -13.13
N ASN A 98 15.46 6.87 -13.52
CA ASN A 98 14.69 7.31 -14.68
C ASN A 98 13.69 8.41 -14.27
N ILE A 99 13.83 9.60 -14.84
CA ILE A 99 12.97 10.77 -14.57
C ILE A 99 12.04 10.98 -15.76
N ASN A 100 10.74 10.85 -15.54
CA ASN A 100 9.72 11.07 -16.56
C ASN A 100 8.88 12.28 -16.22
N LYS A 101 8.61 13.09 -17.23
CA LYS A 101 7.69 14.22 -17.15
C LYS A 101 6.49 13.93 -18.05
N ALA A 102 5.30 13.97 -17.47
CA ALA A 102 4.08 14.03 -18.26
C ALA A 102 3.90 15.46 -18.79
N GLU A 103 3.61 15.58 -20.07
CA GLU A 103 3.29 16.84 -20.73
C GLU A 103 1.95 16.70 -21.45
N THR A 104 1.21 17.79 -21.54
CA THR A 104 -0.05 17.81 -22.30
C THR A 104 0.27 17.65 -23.77
N ALA A 105 -0.22 16.56 -24.36
CA ALA A 105 -0.12 16.32 -25.80
C ALA A 105 -1.39 16.76 -26.52
N THR A 106 -1.24 17.13 -27.79
CA THR A 106 -2.33 17.44 -28.71
C THR A 106 -2.50 16.33 -29.73
N SER A 107 -3.58 16.37 -30.51
CA SER A 107 -3.77 15.42 -31.62
C SER A 107 -2.66 15.51 -32.69
N ALA A 108 -1.98 16.65 -32.81
CA ALA A 108 -0.86 16.82 -33.74
C ALA A 108 0.40 16.03 -33.32
N ASP A 109 0.48 15.63 -32.05
CA ASP A 109 1.59 14.85 -31.51
C ASP A 109 1.40 13.34 -31.75
N LEU A 110 0.21 12.93 -32.23
CA LEU A 110 -0.09 11.56 -32.63
C LEU A 110 0.52 11.24 -34.00
N LYS A 111 1.83 10.97 -34.00
CA LYS A 111 2.60 10.65 -35.21
C LYS A 111 2.86 9.15 -35.32
N LEU A 112 3.07 8.70 -36.56
CA LEU A 112 3.47 7.33 -36.84
C LEU A 112 4.79 6.99 -36.13
N GLY A 113 4.86 5.79 -35.56
CA GLY A 113 6.05 5.29 -34.85
C GLY A 113 6.10 5.63 -33.36
N ILE A 114 5.14 6.38 -32.82
CA ILE A 114 5.05 6.67 -31.38
C ILE A 114 4.32 5.53 -30.66
N SER A 115 4.91 5.04 -29.57
CA SER A 115 4.26 4.08 -28.67
C SER A 115 3.20 4.78 -27.83
N VAL A 116 2.00 4.19 -27.79
CA VAL A 116 0.87 4.75 -27.05
C VAL A 116 0.19 3.70 -26.20
N VAL A 117 -0.39 4.13 -25.08
CA VAL A 117 -1.40 3.37 -24.35
C VAL A 117 -2.70 4.17 -24.43
N VAL A 118 -3.76 3.51 -24.89
CA VAL A 118 -5.08 4.10 -25.07
C VAL A 118 -6.02 3.52 -24.04
N PHE A 119 -6.63 4.40 -23.22
CA PHE A 119 -7.69 4.05 -22.29
C PHE A 119 -9.02 4.52 -22.86
N GLY A 120 -9.97 3.60 -23.03
CA GLY A 120 -11.23 3.87 -23.69
C GLY A 120 -12.18 2.67 -23.66
N SER A 121 -13.32 2.82 -24.34
CA SER A 121 -14.31 1.75 -24.49
C SER A 121 -14.11 1.03 -25.82
N VAL A 122 -14.12 -0.30 -25.78
CA VAL A 122 -14.13 -1.14 -26.99
C VAL A 122 -15.54 -1.15 -27.57
N ASN A 123 -15.66 -0.88 -28.86
CA ASN A 123 -16.90 -0.86 -29.61
C ASN A 123 -17.22 -2.26 -30.18
N PRO A 124 -18.48 -2.54 -30.57
CA PRO A 124 -18.88 -3.86 -31.11
C PRO A 124 -18.14 -4.29 -32.38
N ASP A 125 -17.61 -3.33 -33.15
CA ASP A 125 -16.80 -3.57 -34.34
C ASP A 125 -15.31 -3.81 -34.03
N GLY A 126 -14.92 -3.82 -32.75
CA GLY A 126 -13.55 -4.00 -32.29
C GLY A 126 -12.71 -2.72 -32.26
N SER A 127 -13.25 -1.57 -32.70
CA SER A 127 -12.57 -0.28 -32.56
C SER A 127 -12.58 0.21 -31.10
N VAL A 128 -11.73 1.17 -30.75
CA VAL A 128 -11.67 1.75 -29.39
C VAL A 128 -11.96 3.23 -29.43
N THR A 129 -12.99 3.66 -28.69
CA THR A 129 -13.27 5.09 -28.44
C THR A 129 -12.41 5.56 -27.27
N ALA A 130 -11.36 6.33 -27.56
CA ALA A 130 -10.40 6.80 -26.57
C ALA A 130 -10.98 7.88 -25.65
N GLN A 131 -10.72 7.77 -24.35
CA GLN A 131 -11.00 8.79 -23.33
C GLN A 131 -9.71 9.43 -22.81
N ASN A 132 -8.62 8.66 -22.79
CA ASN A 132 -7.29 9.15 -22.45
C ASN A 132 -6.24 8.41 -23.29
N ILE A 133 -5.24 9.15 -23.77
CA ILE A 133 -4.11 8.59 -24.53
C ILE A 133 -2.83 9.04 -23.83
N GLN A 134 -1.99 8.09 -23.47
CA GLN A 134 -0.65 8.35 -22.96
C GLN A 134 0.36 8.05 -24.05
N LEU A 135 1.17 9.05 -24.39
CA LEU A 135 2.29 8.91 -25.33
C LEU A 135 3.55 8.47 -24.57
N ASN A 136 4.35 7.61 -25.19
CA ASN A 136 5.58 7.06 -24.63
C ASN A 136 5.45 6.59 -23.17
N PRO A 137 4.49 5.71 -22.87
CA PRO A 137 4.29 5.22 -21.52
C PRO A 137 5.53 4.46 -21.04
N VAL A 138 6.01 4.81 -19.85
CA VAL A 138 7.09 4.04 -19.21
C VAL A 138 6.51 2.78 -18.61
N MET A 139 6.75 1.66 -19.29
CA MET A 139 6.35 0.34 -18.82
C MET A 139 7.31 -0.10 -17.71
N ILE A 140 7.01 0.25 -16.46
CA ILE A 140 7.75 -0.22 -15.29
C ILE A 140 7.51 -1.74 -15.17
N GLY A 141 8.41 -2.54 -15.73
CA GLY A 141 8.31 -4.00 -15.75
C GLY A 141 9.05 -4.69 -16.89
N GLN A 142 9.43 -3.97 -17.96
CA GLN A 142 10.29 -4.51 -19.00
C GLN A 142 11.76 -4.12 -18.72
N GLN A 143 12.41 -4.97 -17.94
CA GLN A 143 13.86 -5.13 -18.04
C GLN A 143 14.14 -5.53 -19.50
N VAL A 144 14.73 -4.62 -20.29
CA VAL A 144 15.35 -5.00 -21.56
C VAL A 144 16.51 -5.91 -21.17
N LYS A 145 16.37 -7.19 -21.52
CA LYS A 145 17.36 -8.22 -21.25
C LYS A 145 18.55 -8.07 -22.19
#